data_AF-A0A5J4TTJ8-F1
#
_entry.id   AF-A0A5J4TTJ8-F1
#
_cell.length_a   1.000
_cell.length_b   1.000
_cell.length_c   1.000
_cell.angle_alpha   90.00
_cell.angle_beta   90.00
_cell.angle_gamma   90.00
#
_symmetry.space_group_name_H-M   'P 1'
#
loop_
_entity.id
_entity.type
_entity.pdbx_description
1 polymer ?
#
loop_
_entity_poly.entity_id
_entity_poly.type
_entity_poly.pdbx_seq_one_letter_code
_entity_poly.pdbx_strand_id
1 'polypeptide(L)'
;LFRTTIDDYANDELLGKEIVINSLYAPITQICLNADKNPGEAIYQIEKDCDQEGFGYNVITNKIEHLIDAGVIDPKKVARVALENAASIVGSLLTTECVIIKEEKVPLISQKYEENKDRLGH
;
A
#
# COMPACT_ATOMS: atom_id res chain seq x y z
N LEU A 1 -3.58 -0.67 -20.16
CA LEU A 1 -2.09 -0.87 -20.28
C LEU A 1 -1.35 0.48 -20.30
N PHE A 2 -0.67 0.85 -19.20
CA PHE A 2 0.09 2.11 -19.10
C PHE A 2 1.35 2.09 -19.98
N ARG A 3 1.24 2.55 -21.23
CA ARG A 3 2.35 2.58 -22.17
C ARG A 3 2.65 4.03 -22.56
N THR A 4 3.48 4.70 -21.75
CA THR A 4 4.04 6.00 -22.09
C THR A 4 5.44 5.81 -22.69
N THR A 5 5.59 6.29 -23.91
CA THR A 5 6.85 6.47 -24.66
C THR A 5 7.73 7.48 -23.95
N ILE A 6 8.89 7.07 -23.42
CA ILE A 6 9.96 7.97 -23.00
C ILE A 6 11.28 7.23 -23.24
N ASP A 7 12.08 7.77 -24.16
CA ASP A 7 13.44 7.34 -24.49
C ASP A 7 14.43 7.82 -23.40
N ASP A 8 15.50 7.03 -23.18
CA ASP A 8 16.69 7.31 -22.33
C ASP A 8 16.52 7.42 -20.80
N TYR A 9 16.10 6.32 -20.15
CA TYR A 9 16.31 6.13 -18.70
C TYR A 9 17.50 5.19 -18.44
N ALA A 10 18.35 5.53 -17.47
CA ALA A 10 19.34 4.58 -16.97
C ALA A 10 18.61 3.36 -16.38
N ASN A 11 19.18 2.16 -16.50
CA ASN A 11 18.52 0.89 -16.16
C ASN A 11 17.79 0.88 -14.79
N ASP A 12 18.29 1.64 -13.82
CA ASP A 12 17.72 1.76 -12.47
C ASP A 12 16.40 2.55 -12.43
N GLU A 13 16.23 3.56 -13.27
CA GLU A 13 15.00 4.34 -13.36
C GLU A 13 13.87 3.53 -14.02
N LEU A 14 14.22 2.67 -14.98
CA LEU A 14 13.29 1.70 -15.56
C LEU A 14 12.80 0.71 -14.50
N LEU A 15 13.71 0.15 -13.71
CA LEU A 15 13.36 -0.73 -12.59
C LEU A 15 12.46 -0.02 -11.57
N GLY A 16 12.79 1.22 -11.20
CA GLY A 16 11.96 2.02 -10.31
C GLY A 16 10.54 2.25 -10.84
N LYS A 17 10.42 2.56 -12.14
CA LYS A 17 9.12 2.69 -12.82
C LYS A 17 8.31 1.40 -12.75
N GLU A 18 8.93 0.25 -13.04
CA GLU A 18 8.24 -1.04 -12.97
C GLU A 18 7.75 -1.36 -11.56
N ILE A 19 8.54 -1.09 -10.53
CA ILE A 19 8.14 -1.27 -9.12
C ILE A 19 6.90 -0.43 -8.80
N VAL A 20 6.89 0.84 -9.20
CA VAL A 20 5.74 1.73 -8.96
C VAL A 20 4.49 1.23 -9.69
N ILE A 21 4.61 0.83 -10.96
CA ILE A 21 3.48 0.29 -11.73
C ILE A 21 2.93 -0.97 -11.05
N ASN A 22 3.80 -1.91 -10.68
CA ASN A 22 3.41 -3.16 -10.03
C ASN A 22 2.75 -2.92 -8.66
N SER A 23 3.13 -1.86 -7.95
CA SER A 23 2.51 -1.52 -6.66
C SER A 23 1.01 -1.19 -6.78
N LEU A 24 0.53 -0.78 -7.96
CA LEU A 24 -0.88 -0.44 -8.20
C LEU A 24 -1.82 -1.66 -8.11
N TYR A 25 -1.29 -2.89 -8.18
CA TYR A 25 -2.07 -4.09 -7.92
C TYR A 25 -2.45 -4.28 -6.44
N ALA A 26 -1.67 -3.71 -5.51
CA ALA A 26 -1.93 -3.88 -4.09
C ALA A 26 -3.26 -3.21 -3.64
N PRO A 27 -3.57 -1.96 -4.03
CA PRO A 27 -4.87 -1.34 -3.74
C PRO A 27 -6.06 -2.17 -4.22
N ILE A 28 -6.09 -2.59 -5.49
CA ILE A 28 -7.21 -3.36 -6.03
C ILE A 28 -7.34 -4.73 -5.36
N THR A 29 -6.22 -5.36 -5.03
CA THR A 29 -6.19 -6.61 -4.26
C THR A 29 -6.84 -6.42 -2.90
N GLN A 30 -6.49 -5.36 -2.18
CA GLN A 30 -7.07 -5.07 -0.88
C GLN A 30 -8.58 -4.79 -0.96
N ILE A 31 -9.03 -4.04 -1.98
CA ILE A 31 -10.46 -3.77 -2.19
C ILE A 31 -11.21 -5.09 -2.45
N CYS A 32 -10.67 -5.96 -3.30
CA CYS A 32 -11.27 -7.26 -3.60
C CYS A 32 -11.36 -8.14 -2.35
N LEU A 33 -10.29 -8.23 -1.56
CA LEU A 33 -10.27 -9.00 -0.31
C LEU A 33 -11.29 -8.48 0.70
N ASN A 34 -11.42 -7.16 0.84
CA ASN A 34 -12.42 -6.54 1.71
C ASN A 34 -13.87 -6.81 1.26
N ALA A 35 -14.07 -7.17 -0.01
CA ALA A 35 -15.38 -7.45 -0.60
C ALA A 35 -15.61 -8.96 -0.86
N ASP A 36 -14.76 -9.83 -0.30
CA ASP A 36 -14.78 -11.29 -0.52
C ASP A 36 -14.76 -11.69 -2.01
N LYS A 37 -14.03 -10.92 -2.84
CA LYS A 37 -13.82 -11.19 -4.28
C LYS A 37 -12.44 -11.74 -4.56
N ASN A 38 -12.30 -12.47 -5.67
CA ASN A 38 -11.01 -12.99 -6.14
C ASN A 38 -10.17 -11.85 -6.78
N PRO A 39 -9.01 -11.48 -6.21
CA PRO A 39 -8.17 -10.42 -6.77
C PRO A 39 -7.61 -10.74 -8.15
N GLY A 40 -7.27 -12.00 -8.41
CA GLY A 40 -6.67 -12.43 -9.68
C GLY A 40 -7.62 -12.29 -10.86
N GLU A 41 -8.92 -12.56 -10.63
CA GLU A 41 -9.95 -12.36 -11.65
C GLU A 41 -10.13 -10.87 -11.97
N ALA A 42 -10.18 -10.01 -10.93
CA ALA A 42 -10.28 -8.57 -11.11
C ALA A 42 -9.09 -7.99 -11.88
N ILE A 43 -7.86 -8.39 -11.51
CA ILE A 43 -6.62 -7.96 -12.19
C ILE A 43 -6.64 -8.41 -13.66
N TYR A 44 -6.99 -9.66 -13.93
CA TYR A 44 -7.08 -10.17 -15.30
C TYR A 44 -8.07 -9.37 -16.16
N GLN A 45 -9.26 -9.05 -15.63
CA GLN A 45 -10.25 -8.23 -16.33
C GLN A 45 -9.75 -6.81 -16.57
N ILE A 46 -9.07 -6.20 -15.59
CA ILE A 46 -8.49 -4.85 -15.75
C ILE A 46 -7.42 -4.86 -16.85
N GLU A 47 -6.50 -5.83 -16.84
CA GLU A 47 -5.42 -5.87 -17.83
C GLU A 47 -5.93 -6.08 -19.26
N LYS A 48 -7.00 -6.86 -19.38
CA LYS A 48 -7.58 -7.25 -20.67
C LYS A 48 -8.51 -6.19 -21.25
N ASP A 49 -9.42 -5.68 -20.43
CA ASP A 49 -10.62 -4.95 -20.89
C ASP A 49 -10.62 -3.46 -20.45
N CYS A 50 -9.57 -3.01 -19.74
CA CYS A 50 -9.44 -1.63 -19.26
C CYS A 50 -8.37 -0.86 -20.06
N ASP A 51 -8.75 -0.48 -21.28
CA ASP A 51 -7.94 0.28 -22.24
C ASP A 51 -8.44 1.72 -22.45
N GLN A 52 -9.65 2.03 -22.00
CA GLN A 52 -10.29 3.33 -22.14
C GLN A 52 -10.24 4.14 -20.83
N GLU A 53 -10.10 5.46 -20.96
CA GLU A 53 -10.14 6.37 -19.83
C GLU A 53 -11.51 6.30 -19.12
N GLY A 54 -11.49 6.32 -17.78
CA GLY A 54 -12.70 6.28 -16.95
C GLY A 54 -13.31 4.89 -16.76
N PHE A 55 -12.91 3.89 -17.54
CA PHE A 55 -13.26 2.50 -17.27
C PHE A 55 -12.42 1.92 -16.14
N GLY A 56 -13.01 1.00 -15.38
CA GLY A 56 -12.35 0.31 -14.29
C GLY A 56 -13.19 -0.84 -13.79
N TYR A 57 -12.62 -1.63 -12.88
CA TYR A 57 -13.32 -2.76 -12.26
C TYR A 57 -14.14 -2.28 -11.06
N ASN A 58 -15.46 -2.41 -11.16
CA ASN A 58 -16.36 -2.17 -10.04
C ASN A 58 -16.52 -3.46 -9.23
N VAL A 59 -15.99 -3.45 -8.01
CA VAL A 59 -15.98 -4.61 -7.10
C VAL A 59 -17.39 -4.99 -6.62
N ILE A 60 -18.33 -4.03 -6.58
CA ILE A 60 -19.71 -4.25 -6.16
C ILE A 60 -20.46 -5.04 -7.25
N THR A 61 -20.32 -4.63 -8.51
CA THR A 61 -21.02 -5.25 -9.65
C THR A 61 -20.24 -6.39 -10.29
N ASN A 62 -18.94 -6.54 -9.95
CA ASN A 62 -17.99 -7.50 -10.52
C ASN A 62 -17.85 -7.37 -12.05
N LYS A 63 -17.75 -6.14 -12.55
CA LYS A 63 -17.69 -5.82 -13.99
C LYS A 63 -16.72 -4.69 -14.29
N ILE A 64 -16.23 -4.68 -15.53
CA ILE A 64 -15.55 -3.52 -16.13
C ILE A 64 -16.61 -2.56 -16.66
N GLU A 65 -16.63 -1.34 -16.12
CA GLU A 65 -17.58 -0.29 -16.51
C GLU A 65 -16.98 1.09 -16.29
N HIS A 66 -17.63 2.12 -16.84
CA HIS A 66 -17.22 3.50 -16.61
C HIS A 66 -17.52 3.88 -15.15
N LEU A 67 -16.48 4.06 -14.34
CA LEU A 67 -16.60 4.17 -12.88
C LEU A 67 -17.33 5.44 -12.44
N ILE A 68 -17.21 6.53 -13.21
CA ILE A 68 -17.93 7.77 -12.93
C ILE A 68 -19.44 7.57 -13.09
N ASP A 69 -19.86 6.87 -14.14
CA ASP A 69 -21.28 6.61 -14.41
C ASP A 69 -21.85 5.60 -13.40
N ALA A 70 -21.02 4.67 -12.93
CA ALA A 70 -21.35 3.74 -11.86
C ALA A 70 -21.38 4.39 -10.45
N GLY A 71 -21.04 5.68 -10.33
CA GLY A 71 -21.03 6.42 -9.07
C GLY A 71 -19.82 6.15 -8.17
N VAL A 72 -18.78 5.49 -8.70
CA VAL A 72 -17.51 5.21 -8.00
C VAL A 72 -16.51 6.30 -8.36
N ILE A 73 -16.52 7.39 -7.59
CA ILE A 73 -15.74 8.60 -7.88
C ILE A 73 -14.70 8.84 -6.78
N ASP A 74 -13.42 8.77 -7.15
CA ASP A 74 -12.32 9.18 -6.28
C ASP A 74 -11.82 10.60 -6.62
N PRO A 75 -11.73 11.52 -5.64
CA PRO A 75 -11.20 12.84 -5.89
C PRO A 75 -9.72 12.79 -6.29
N LYS A 76 -9.36 13.38 -7.44
CA LYS A 76 -7.98 13.44 -7.97
C LYS A 76 -6.93 13.90 -6.95
N LYS A 77 -7.30 14.81 -6.05
CA LYS A 77 -6.40 15.33 -4.99
C LYS A 77 -5.94 14.21 -4.05
N VAL A 78 -6.79 13.23 -3.74
CA VAL A 78 -6.49 12.16 -2.79
C VAL A 78 -5.35 11.28 -3.32
N ALA A 79 -5.50 10.76 -4.54
CA ALA A 79 -4.48 9.91 -5.16
C ALA A 79 -3.14 10.64 -5.32
N ARG A 80 -3.17 11.92 -5.74
CA ARG A 80 -1.96 12.72 -5.89
C ARG A 80 -1.23 12.93 -4.56
N VAL A 81 -1.94 13.39 -3.53
CA VAL A 81 -1.34 13.69 -2.22
C VAL A 81 -0.82 12.40 -1.56
N ALA A 82 -1.52 11.29 -1.72
CA ALA A 82 -1.06 9.99 -1.23
C ALA A 82 0.28 9.59 -1.86
N LEU A 83 0.42 9.73 -3.18
CA LEU A 83 1.66 9.40 -3.89
C LEU A 83 2.82 10.34 -3.50
N GLU A 84 2.57 11.65 -3.42
CA GLU A 84 3.57 12.64 -3.01
C GLU A 84 4.10 12.36 -1.61
N ASN A 85 3.21 12.08 -0.66
CA ASN A 85 3.59 11.73 0.72
C ASN A 85 4.36 10.41 0.79
N ALA A 86 3.92 9.39 0.03
CA ALA A 86 4.62 8.10 -0.02
C ALA A 86 6.03 8.26 -0.56
N ALA A 87 6.22 8.99 -1.65
CA ALA A 87 7.54 9.24 -2.24
C ALA A 87 8.47 9.98 -1.27
N SER A 88 7.96 10.97 -0.52
CA SER A 88 8.75 11.71 0.47
C SER A 88 9.25 10.82 1.62
N ILE A 89 8.37 9.96 2.16
CA ILE A 89 8.71 9.04 3.24
C ILE A 89 9.70 7.97 2.75
N VAL A 90 9.42 7.35 1.59
CA VAL A 90 10.28 6.31 1.02
C VAL A 90 11.65 6.84 0.65
N GLY A 91 11.74 8.06 0.12
CA GLY A 91 13.04 8.70 -0.17
C GLY A 91 13.89 8.85 1.09
N SER A 92 13.29 9.32 2.19
CA SER A 92 13.99 9.44 3.47
C SER A 92 14.38 8.08 4.05
N LEU A 93 13.49 7.09 3.95
CA LEU A 93 13.69 5.72 4.44
C LEU A 93 14.85 5.02 3.70
N LEU A 94 14.89 5.10 2.38
CA LEU A 94 15.92 4.44 1.56
C LEU A 94 17.33 5.00 1.80
N THR A 95 17.44 6.27 2.20
CA THR A 95 18.72 6.91 2.55
C THR A 95 19.06 6.80 4.03
N THR A 96 18.21 6.18 4.84
CA THR A 96 18.44 6.01 6.28
C THR A 96 19.29 4.77 6.51
N GLU A 97 20.58 4.96 6.77
CA GLU A 97 21.53 3.85 6.99
C GLU A 97 21.40 3.18 8.37
N CYS A 98 20.84 3.88 9.36
CA CYS A 98 20.82 3.43 10.75
C CYS A 98 19.65 4.04 11.52
N VAL A 99 19.02 3.24 12.39
CA VAL A 99 17.98 3.68 13.34
C VAL A 99 18.46 3.40 14.75
N ILE A 100 18.54 4.45 15.58
CA ILE A 100 18.87 4.31 17.01
C ILE A 100 17.56 4.20 17.79
N ILE A 101 17.36 3.07 18.47
CA ILE A 101 16.18 2.82 19.29
C ILE A 101 16.57 2.98 20.77
N LYS A 102 15.79 3.75 21.52
CA LYS A 102 15.93 3.84 22.98
C LYS A 102 15.27 2.60 23.60
N GLU A 103 16.04 1.82 24.34
CA GLU A 103 15.52 0.68 25.09
C GLU A 103 14.67 1.20 26.27
N GLU A 104 13.36 1.01 26.21
CA GLU A 104 12.53 1.06 27.41
C GLU A 104 12.79 -0.23 28.20
N LYS A 105 13.42 -0.10 29.37
CA LYS A 105 13.50 -1.21 30.32
C LYS A 105 12.07 -1.61 30.69
N VAL A 106 11.61 -2.74 30.15
CA VAL A 106 10.46 -3.45 30.74
C VAL A 106 10.88 -3.80 32.17
N PRO A 107 10.20 -3.29 33.22
CA PRO A 107 10.56 -3.63 34.58
C PRO A 107 10.49 -5.15 34.71
N LEU A 108 11.63 -5.77 35.04
CA LEU A 108 11.74 -7.21 35.16
C LEU A 108 10.67 -7.67 36.16
N ILE A 109 9.84 -8.63 35.75
CA ILE A 109 8.76 -9.18 36.57
C ILE A 109 9.33 -9.68 37.93
N SER A 110 10.61 -10.08 37.96
CA SER A 110 11.34 -10.45 39.17
C SER A 110 11.41 -9.35 40.24
N GLN A 111 11.44 -8.06 39.87
CA GLN A 111 11.42 -6.97 40.84
C GLN A 111 10.08 -6.87 41.57
N LYS A 112 8.96 -7.12 40.86
CA LYS A 112 7.63 -7.23 41.47
C LYS A 112 7.47 -8.50 42.32
N TYR A 113 8.18 -9.59 42.01
CA TYR A 113 8.14 -10.81 42.83
C TYR A 113 8.87 -10.61 44.17
N GLU A 114 10.05 -9.98 44.18
CA GLU A 114 10.77 -9.70 45.44
C GLU A 114 10.02 -8.66 46.30
N GLU A 115 9.51 -7.57 45.71
CA GLU A 115 8.68 -6.58 46.44
C GLU A 115 7.41 -7.19 47.07
N ASN A 116 6.81 -8.21 46.44
CA ASN A 116 5.64 -8.88 47.01
C ASN A 116 6.01 -10.00 48.01
N LYS A 117 7.22 -10.55 47.94
CA LYS A 117 7.70 -11.56 48.89
C LYS A 117 7.95 -10.95 50.27
N ASP A 118 8.47 -9.72 50.31
CA ASP A 118 8.66 -8.95 51.55
C ASP A 118 7.32 -8.56 52.21
N ARG A 119 6.22 -8.52 51.44
CA ARG A 119 4.86 -8.23 51.94
C ARG A 119 4.10 -9.46 52.45
N LEU A 120 4.55 -10.67 52.10
CA LEU A 120 3.91 -11.94 52.47
C LEU A 120 4.62 -12.64 53.65
N GLY A 121 5.69 -12.05 54.18
CA GLY A 121 6.49 -12.57 55.29
C GLY A 121 6.10 -12.07 56.69
N HIS A 122 4.93 -11.46 56.86
CA HIS A 122 4.39 -11.01 58.15
C HIS A 122 3.06 -11.67 58.48
#